data_AF-A0A2N8UMI7-F1
#
_entry.id   AF-A0A2N8UMI7-F1
#
_cell.length_a   1.000
_cell.length_b   1.000
_cell.length_c   1.000
_cell.angle_alpha   90.00
_cell.angle_beta   90.00
_cell.angle_gamma   90.00
#
_symmetry.space_group_name_H-M   'P 1'
#
loop_
_entity.id
_entity.type
_entity.pdbx_description
1 polymer ?
#
loop_
_entity_poly.entity_id
_entity_poly.type
_entity_poly.pdbx_seq_one_letter_code
_entity_poly.pdbx_strand_id
1 'polypeptide(L)'
;MFVKTLIFALLAGALAFSSVGAVTLPENVVLWRLGSAPNEYWKKFDTAMNAAMQRDSSQSLPGEARQAYYNHLFGSALSGQRPSQTITGAHWNAWYQTYLAQMQAEVRRG
;
A
#
# COMPACT_ATOMS: atom_id res chain seq x y z
N MET A 1 -8.94 -32.63 -9.19
CA MET A 1 -9.09 -31.49 -10.12
C MET A 1 -9.08 -30.15 -9.37
N PHE A 2 -7.98 -29.79 -8.68
CA PHE A 2 -7.90 -28.55 -7.88
C PHE A 2 -6.77 -27.59 -8.30
N VAL A 3 -5.97 -27.96 -9.31
CA VAL A 3 -4.80 -27.19 -9.76
C VAL A 3 -5.19 -26.07 -10.74
N LYS A 4 -6.36 -26.16 -11.40
CA LYS A 4 -6.74 -25.21 -12.45
C LYS A 4 -7.18 -23.84 -11.93
N THR A 5 -7.62 -23.73 -10.67
CA THR A 5 -8.15 -22.45 -10.14
C THR A 5 -7.05 -21.49 -9.68
N LEU A 6 -5.88 -22.00 -9.28
CA LEU A 6 -4.75 -21.17 -8.84
C LEU A 6 -4.08 -20.41 -9.99
N ILE A 7 -4.08 -20.99 -11.20
CA ILE A 7 -3.42 -20.40 -12.37
C ILE A 7 -4.19 -19.17 -12.88
N PHE A 8 -5.53 -19.15 -12.77
CA PHE A 8 -6.33 -18.00 -13.19
C PHE A 8 -6.25 -16.81 -12.24
N ALA A 9 -6.00 -17.03 -10.93
CA ALA A 9 -5.72 -15.93 -9.99
C ALA A 9 -4.36 -15.27 -10.26
N LEU A 10 -3.35 -16.06 -10.65
CA LEU A 10 -2.02 -15.57 -11.03
C LEU A 10 -2.04 -14.80 -12.35
N LEU A 11 -2.78 -15.26 -13.38
CA LEU A 11 -2.91 -14.53 -14.64
C LEU A 11 -3.73 -13.23 -14.51
N ALA A 12 -4.76 -13.19 -13.65
CA ALA A 12 -5.49 -11.95 -13.37
C ALA A 12 -4.61 -10.92 -12.64
N GLY A 13 -3.73 -11.38 -11.73
CA GLY A 13 -2.70 -10.54 -11.14
C GLY A 13 -1.75 -9.98 -12.20
N ALA A 14 -1.18 -10.84 -13.06
CA ALA A 14 -0.20 -10.43 -14.07
C ALA A 14 -0.74 -9.43 -15.12
N LEU A 15 -2.03 -9.51 -15.48
CA LEU A 15 -2.67 -8.55 -16.40
C LEU A 15 -3.18 -7.27 -15.71
N ALA A 16 -3.38 -7.27 -14.39
CA ALA A 16 -3.72 -6.07 -13.65
C ALA A 16 -2.48 -5.20 -13.35
N PHE A 17 -1.32 -5.80 -13.10
CA PHE A 17 -0.09 -5.06 -12.76
C PHE A 17 0.54 -4.28 -13.90
N SER A 18 0.15 -4.52 -15.15
CA SER A 18 0.60 -3.72 -16.31
C SER A 18 -0.09 -2.36 -16.41
N SER A 19 -1.19 -2.12 -15.68
CA SER A 19 -1.94 -0.86 -15.70
C SER A 19 -2.18 -0.20 -14.34
N VAL A 20 -1.76 -0.82 -13.22
CA VAL A 20 -1.88 -0.18 -11.89
C VAL A 20 -0.92 1.00 -11.80
N GLY A 21 -1.42 2.19 -12.12
CA GLY A 21 -0.75 3.44 -11.79
C GLY A 21 -0.52 3.51 -10.28
N ALA A 22 0.70 3.84 -9.88
CA ALA A 22 1.03 3.98 -8.46
C ALA A 22 0.16 5.10 -7.86
N VAL A 23 -0.75 4.76 -6.93
CA VAL A 23 -1.48 5.78 -6.16
C VAL A 23 -0.49 6.61 -5.34
N THR A 24 -0.38 7.89 -5.68
CA THR A 24 0.46 8.85 -4.95
C THR A 24 -0.40 9.74 -4.06
N LEU A 25 0.08 10.02 -2.86
CA LEU A 25 -0.53 10.97 -1.94
C LEU A 25 0.19 12.33 -2.02
N PRO A 26 -0.50 13.45 -1.75
CA PRO A 26 0.18 14.73 -1.58
C PRO A 26 1.21 14.66 -0.45
N GLU A 27 2.43 15.14 -0.69
CA GLU A 27 3.58 14.93 0.20
C GLU A 27 3.36 15.46 1.63
N ASN A 28 2.56 16.53 1.75
CA ASN A 28 2.24 17.22 2.99
C ASN A 28 1.04 16.63 3.77
N VAL A 29 0.33 15.64 3.21
CA VAL A 29 -0.78 14.99 3.92
C VAL A 29 -0.21 14.19 5.09
N VAL A 30 -0.68 14.46 6.30
CA VAL A 30 -0.24 13.75 7.51
C VAL A 30 -1.10 12.51 7.72
N LEU A 31 -0.47 11.35 7.65
CA LEU A 31 -1.11 10.04 7.86
C LEU A 31 -1.07 9.63 9.33
N TRP A 32 0.02 9.95 10.02
CA TRP A 32 0.17 9.71 11.46
C TRP A 32 1.12 10.72 12.09
N ARG A 33 0.86 11.14 13.33
CA ARG A 33 1.76 12.02 14.10
C ARG A 33 2.38 11.24 15.24
N LEU A 34 3.61 11.61 15.59
CA LEU A 34 4.28 11.09 16.77
C LEU A 34 3.41 11.32 18.02
N GLY A 35 3.16 10.25 18.77
CA GLY A 35 2.32 10.28 19.97
C GLY A 35 0.81 10.13 19.73
N SER A 36 0.35 10.13 18.47
CA SER A 36 -1.06 9.84 18.17
C SER A 36 -1.40 8.37 18.35
N ALA A 37 -2.66 8.10 18.71
CA ALA A 37 -3.17 6.75 18.82
C ALA A 37 -3.18 6.06 17.42
N PRO A 38 -2.78 4.78 17.32
CA PRO A 38 -2.71 4.07 16.04
C PRO A 38 -4.07 3.93 15.32
N ASN A 39 -5.17 3.97 16.06
CA ASN A 39 -6.53 3.91 15.50
C ASN A 39 -6.86 5.10 14.57
N GLU A 40 -6.23 6.25 14.75
CA GLU A 40 -6.42 7.41 13.87
C GLU A 40 -5.74 7.26 12.51
N TYR A 41 -4.70 6.43 12.42
CA TYR A 41 -3.94 6.22 11.20
C TYR A 41 -4.84 5.72 10.08
N TRP A 42 -5.62 4.67 10.35
CA TRP A 42 -6.47 4.05 9.33
C TRP A 42 -7.48 5.03 8.75
N LYS A 43 -8.11 5.85 9.60
CA LYS A 43 -9.07 6.86 9.16
C LYS A 43 -8.40 7.91 8.26
N LYS A 44 -7.22 8.41 8.64
CA LYS A 44 -6.48 9.41 7.86
C LYS A 44 -5.96 8.84 6.55
N PHE A 45 -5.44 7.61 6.59
CA PHE A 45 -4.98 6.89 5.42
C PHE A 45 -6.11 6.67 4.42
N ASP A 46 -7.24 6.13 4.86
CA ASP A 46 -8.39 5.85 3.98
C ASP A 46 -8.96 7.14 3.38
N THR A 47 -9.03 8.21 4.16
CA THR A 47 -9.47 9.52 3.67
C THR A 47 -8.53 10.06 2.58
N ALA A 48 -7.21 10.00 2.82
CA ALA A 48 -6.22 10.48 1.87
C ALA A 48 -6.18 9.62 0.59
N MET A 49 -6.31 8.30 0.75
CA MET A 49 -6.27 7.33 -0.34
C MET A 49 -7.51 7.44 -1.23
N ASN A 50 -8.70 7.54 -0.62
CA ASN A 50 -9.94 7.76 -1.37
C ASN A 50 -9.88 9.07 -2.16
N ALA A 51 -9.34 10.14 -1.55
CA ALA A 51 -9.15 11.41 -2.25
C ALA A 51 -8.16 11.31 -3.42
N ALA A 52 -7.11 10.49 -3.31
CA ALA A 52 -6.16 10.26 -4.39
C ALA A 52 -6.77 9.40 -5.53
N MET A 53 -7.45 8.31 -5.19
CA MET A 53 -8.11 7.44 -6.17
C MET A 53 -9.27 8.14 -6.91
N GLN A 54 -9.96 9.07 -6.26
CA GLN A 54 -10.98 9.90 -6.92
C GLN A 54 -10.41 10.87 -7.95
N ARG A 55 -9.14 11.29 -7.79
CA ARG A 55 -8.48 12.19 -8.75
C ARG A 55 -8.06 11.46 -10.02
N ASP A 56 -7.77 10.17 -9.92
CA ASP A 56 -7.32 9.36 -11.03
C ASP A 56 -7.89 7.95 -10.93
N SER A 57 -8.99 7.72 -11.67
CA SER A 57 -9.71 6.45 -11.71
C SER A 57 -8.92 5.31 -12.35
N SER A 58 -7.75 5.60 -12.94
CA SER A 58 -6.84 4.57 -13.46
C SER A 58 -5.90 4.00 -12.39
N GLN A 59 -5.84 4.63 -11.23
CA GLN A 59 -5.01 4.16 -10.12
C GLN A 59 -5.77 3.15 -9.29
N SER A 60 -5.14 2.00 -9.04
CA SER A 60 -5.66 1.01 -8.10
C SER A 60 -4.65 0.79 -6.99
N LEU A 61 -5.17 0.56 -5.79
CA LEU A 61 -4.38 0.16 -4.65
C LEU A 61 -4.51 -1.37 -4.52
N PRO A 62 -3.40 -2.13 -4.56
CA PRO A 62 -3.43 -3.53 -4.15
C PRO A 62 -3.99 -3.60 -2.74
N GLY A 63 -4.99 -4.46 -2.51
CA GLY A 63 -5.67 -4.56 -1.20
C GLY A 63 -4.69 -4.83 -0.05
N GLU A 64 -3.55 -5.46 -0.36
CA GLU A 64 -2.49 -5.80 0.58
C GLU A 64 -1.53 -4.64 0.87
N ALA A 65 -1.39 -3.66 -0.03
CA ALA A 65 -0.43 -2.56 0.10
C ALA A 65 -0.70 -1.72 1.35
N ARG A 66 -1.99 -1.50 1.65
CA ARG A 66 -2.44 -0.81 2.86
C ARG A 66 -1.94 -1.51 4.13
N GLN A 67 -2.14 -2.82 4.22
CA GLN A 67 -1.74 -3.62 5.39
C GLN A 67 -0.22 -3.78 5.47
N ALA A 68 0.43 -4.00 4.32
CA ALA A 68 1.89 -4.09 4.23
C ALA A 68 2.55 -2.79 4.71
N TYR A 69 2.03 -1.63 4.33
CA TYR A 69 2.54 -0.35 4.80
C TYR A 69 2.30 -0.12 6.29
N TYR A 70 1.12 -0.51 6.80
CA TYR A 70 0.89 -0.47 8.24
C TYR A 70 1.88 -1.36 9.00
N ASN A 71 2.12 -2.58 8.53
CA ASN A 71 3.10 -3.49 9.15
C ASN A 71 4.53 -2.96 9.01
N HIS A 72 4.85 -2.26 7.93
CA HIS A 72 6.14 -1.59 7.74
C HIS A 72 6.35 -0.46 8.77
N LEU A 73 5.30 0.33 9.05
CA LEU A 73 5.36 1.46 9.98
C LEU A 73 5.25 1.05 11.45
N PHE A 74 4.32 0.14 11.75
CA PHE A 74 3.92 -0.23 13.10
C PHE A 74 4.50 -1.58 13.56
N GLY A 75 5.26 -2.24 12.69
CA GLY A 75 5.70 -3.62 12.89
C GLY A 75 4.54 -4.61 12.87
N SER A 76 4.84 -5.86 13.25
CA SER A 76 3.80 -6.84 13.58
C SER A 76 3.18 -6.53 14.95
N ALA A 77 1.98 -7.05 15.20
CA ALA A 77 1.31 -6.96 16.50
C ALA A 77 2.18 -7.44 17.70
N LEU A 78 3.20 -8.25 17.42
CA LEU A 78 4.14 -8.79 18.40
C LEU A 78 5.37 -7.89 18.64
N SER A 79 5.72 -7.02 17.69
CA SER A 79 6.91 -6.17 17.74
C SER A 79 6.63 -4.72 18.14
N GLY A 80 5.40 -4.23 17.93
CA GLY A 80 4.92 -2.94 18.46
C GLY A 80 5.82 -1.74 18.16
N GLN A 81 6.54 -1.74 17.04
CA GLN A 81 7.36 -0.60 16.65
C GLN A 81 6.44 0.56 16.31
N ARG A 82 6.59 1.72 16.94
CA ARG A 82 5.91 2.94 16.48
C ARG A 82 6.90 3.79 15.71
N PRO A 83 6.47 4.47 14.65
CA PRO A 83 7.35 5.41 13.99
C PRO A 83 7.83 6.47 14.98
N SER A 84 9.14 6.79 14.95
CA SER A 84 9.72 7.86 15.78
C SER A 84 9.47 9.25 15.20
N GLN A 85 8.81 9.33 14.04
CA GLN A 85 8.55 10.57 13.31
C GLN A 85 7.13 10.62 12.75
N THR A 86 6.68 11.82 12.42
CA THR A 86 5.40 12.03 11.74
C THR A 86 5.44 11.40 10.34
N ILE A 87 4.45 10.56 10.06
CA ILE A 87 4.28 9.90 8.76
C ILE A 87 3.39 10.75 7.88
N THR A 88 3.87 11.01 6.66
CA THR A 88 3.19 11.83 5.66
C THR A 88 3.03 11.09 4.33
N GLY A 89 2.32 11.70 3.38
CA GLY A 89 2.19 11.18 2.01
C GLY A 89 3.54 10.96 1.32
N ALA A 90 4.56 11.77 1.64
CA ALA A 90 5.92 11.55 1.11
C ALA A 90 6.49 10.19 1.51
N HIS A 91 6.24 9.74 2.74
CA HIS A 91 6.69 8.45 3.24
C HIS A 91 5.99 7.29 2.54
N TRP A 92 4.69 7.46 2.26
CA TRP A 92 3.94 6.50 1.46
C TRP A 92 4.52 6.42 0.05
N ASN A 93 4.68 7.55 -0.64
CA ASN A 93 5.17 7.59 -2.01
C ASN A 93 6.55 6.93 -2.15
N ALA A 94 7.47 7.22 -1.22
CA ALA A 94 8.81 6.63 -1.21
C ALA A 94 8.78 5.11 -0.99
N TRP A 95 7.99 4.65 -0.02
CA TRP A 95 7.86 3.21 0.26
C TRP A 95 7.15 2.47 -0.88
N TYR A 96 6.05 3.02 -1.39
CA TYR A 96 5.15 2.36 -2.32
C TYR A 96 5.79 2.11 -3.68
N GLN A 97 6.65 3.02 -4.16
CA GLN A 97 7.45 2.78 -5.37
C GLN A 97 8.36 1.56 -5.24
N THR A 98 9.00 1.40 -4.07
CA THR A 98 9.87 0.25 -3.79
C THR A 98 9.05 -1.04 -3.68
N TYR A 99 7.90 -0.98 -3.02
CA TYR A 99 6.97 -2.10 -2.89
C TYR A 99 6.46 -2.59 -4.25
N LEU A 100 6.04 -1.68 -5.13
CA LEU A 100 5.59 -2.05 -6.49
C LEU A 100 6.70 -2.69 -7.31
N ALA A 101 7.93 -2.17 -7.24
CA ALA A 101 9.07 -2.76 -7.94
C ALA A 101 9.36 -4.19 -7.47
N GLN A 102 9.23 -4.46 -6.15
CA GLN A 102 9.38 -5.81 -5.59
C GLN A 102 8.28 -6.75 -6.09
N MET A 103 7.01 -6.33 -6.05
CA MET A 103 5.90 -7.13 -6.55
C MET A 103 6.06 -7.47 -8.04
N GLN A 104 6.47 -6.49 -8.86
CA GLN A 104 6.74 -6.72 -10.29
C GLN A 104 7.88 -7.72 -10.52
N ALA A 105 8.91 -7.70 -9.67
CA ALA A 105 10.02 -8.65 -9.76
C ALA A 105 9.59 -10.07 -9.37
N GLU A 106 8.71 -10.23 -8.39
CA GLU A 106 8.16 -11.53 -7.97
C GLU A 106 7.27 -12.13 -9.06
N VAL A 107 6.37 -11.32 -9.65
CA VAL A 107 5.50 -11.77 -10.77
C VAL A 107 6.29 -12.22 -11.99
N ARG A 108 7.46 -11.61 -12.26
CA ARG A 108 8.34 -12.05 -13.37
C ARG A 108 9.09 -13.34 -13.12
N ARG A 109 9.20 -13.80 -11.86
CA ARG A 109 9.98 -14.97 -11.45
C ARG A 109 9.13 -16.22 -11.21
N GLY A 110 7.82 -16.06 -10.98
CA GLY A 110 6.85 -17.15 -10.86
C GLY A 110 6.23 -17.51 -12.19
#